data_AF-A0A7J8H1J4-F1
#
_entry.id   AF-A0A7J8H1J4-F1
#
_cell.length_a   1.000
_cell.length_b   1.000
_cell.length_c   1.000
_cell.angle_alpha   90.00
_cell.angle_beta   90.00
_cell.angle_gamma   90.00
#
_symmetry.space_group_name_H-M   'P 1'
#
loop_
_entity.id
_entity.type
_entity.pdbx_description
1 polymer ?
#
loop_
_entity_poly.entity_id
_entity_poly.type
_entity_poly.pdbx_seq_one_letter_code
_entity_poly.pdbx_strand_id
1 'polypeptide(L)'
;MEMEIIKRNKSEMKNILSEMRSILNGINKVNKEKDQMPYLEDRKAKDTQLEWQEVRCQNYKNNLRNTWDAIKGLNMHLIGVIEGKQDVEQLFEDIMMEKFLNLVKEMGIKPQEAQRIPKKQKHKEAHTKIYHN
;
A
#
# COMPACT_ATOMS: atom_id res chain seq x y z
N MET A 1 -46.05 -65.36 -20.32
CA MET A 1 -46.36 -63.92 -20.30
C MET A 1 -45.81 -63.26 -19.03
N GLU A 2 -46.11 -63.80 -17.84
CA GLU A 2 -45.63 -63.26 -16.54
C GLU A 2 -44.10 -63.22 -16.38
N MET A 3 -43.38 -64.27 -16.81
CA MET A 3 -41.90 -64.32 -16.69
C MET A 3 -41.17 -63.21 -17.45
N GLU A 4 -41.69 -62.77 -18.59
CA GLU A 4 -41.08 -61.70 -19.39
C GLU A 4 -41.32 -60.32 -18.75
N ILE A 5 -42.50 -60.11 -18.14
CA ILE A 5 -42.82 -58.90 -17.38
C ILE A 5 -41.89 -58.77 -16.16
N ILE A 6 -41.65 -59.87 -15.44
CA ILE A 6 -40.73 -59.87 -14.27
C ILE A 6 -39.30 -59.52 -14.68
N LYS A 7 -38.79 -60.05 -15.81
CA LYS A 7 -37.45 -59.72 -16.32
C LYS A 7 -37.33 -58.24 -16.69
N ARG A 8 -38.33 -57.69 -17.35
CA ARG A 8 -38.39 -56.27 -17.73
C ARG A 8 -38.35 -55.36 -16.50
N ASN A 9 -39.22 -55.62 -15.52
CA ASN A 9 -39.25 -54.85 -14.27
C ASN A 9 -37.90 -54.94 -13.53
N LYS A 10 -37.25 -56.10 -13.54
CA LYS A 10 -35.91 -56.28 -12.96
C LYS A 10 -34.85 -55.45 -13.67
N SER A 11 -34.87 -55.35 -14.99
CA SER A 11 -33.94 -54.47 -15.73
C SER A 11 -34.21 -52.99 -15.48
N GLU A 12 -35.48 -52.57 -15.42
CA GLU A 12 -35.88 -51.19 -15.15
C GLU A 12 -35.46 -50.76 -13.73
N MET A 13 -35.69 -51.61 -12.71
CA MET A 13 -35.23 -51.37 -11.35
C MET A 13 -33.71 -51.22 -11.25
N LYS A 14 -32.94 -52.03 -12.00
CA LYS A 14 -31.48 -51.92 -12.05
C LYS A 14 -31.04 -50.59 -12.66
N ASN A 15 -31.71 -50.13 -13.72
CA ASN A 15 -31.39 -48.85 -14.34
C ASN A 15 -31.66 -47.69 -13.39
N ILE A 16 -32.84 -47.66 -12.76
CA ILE A 16 -33.22 -46.65 -11.76
C ILE A 16 -32.20 -46.62 -10.60
N LEU A 17 -31.77 -47.78 -10.10
CA LEU A 17 -30.75 -47.86 -9.04
C LEU A 17 -29.39 -47.28 -9.47
N SER A 18 -29.03 -47.41 -10.75
CA SER A 18 -27.81 -46.83 -11.31
C SER A 18 -27.92 -45.31 -11.38
N GLU A 19 -29.04 -44.80 -11.88
CA GLU A 19 -29.33 -43.36 -11.95
C GLU A 19 -29.35 -42.73 -10.54
N MET A 20 -30.02 -43.37 -9.57
CA MET A 20 -30.02 -42.93 -8.18
C MET A 20 -28.62 -42.84 -7.58
N ARG A 21 -27.75 -43.83 -7.86
CA ARG A 21 -26.34 -43.79 -7.41
C ARG A 21 -25.56 -42.64 -8.04
N SER A 22 -25.77 -42.37 -9.33
CA SER A 22 -25.16 -41.23 -10.01
C SER A 22 -25.61 -39.90 -9.40
N ILE A 23 -26.92 -39.74 -9.14
CA ILE A 23 -27.49 -38.54 -8.51
C ILE A 23 -26.91 -38.35 -7.11
N LEU A 24 -26.86 -39.41 -6.28
CA LEU A 24 -26.30 -39.34 -4.94
C LEU A 24 -24.83 -38.90 -4.96
N ASN A 25 -24.03 -39.42 -5.89
CA ASN A 25 -22.64 -39.02 -6.07
C ASN A 25 -22.53 -37.54 -6.48
N GLY A 26 -23.40 -37.07 -7.37
CA GLY A 26 -23.50 -35.66 -7.75
C GLY A 26 -23.81 -34.76 -6.55
N ILE A 27 -24.80 -35.14 -5.73
CA ILE A 27 -25.17 -34.41 -4.51
C ILE A 27 -23.99 -34.35 -3.53
N ASN A 28 -23.30 -35.47 -3.33
CA ASN A 28 -22.13 -35.52 -2.44
C ASN A 28 -20.99 -34.62 -2.92
N LYS A 29 -20.78 -34.50 -4.24
CA LYS A 29 -19.80 -33.57 -4.81
C LYS A 29 -20.19 -32.11 -4.54
N VAL A 30 -21.45 -31.75 -4.81
CA VAL A 30 -21.97 -30.40 -4.57
C VAL A 30 -21.88 -30.02 -3.09
N ASN A 31 -22.20 -30.94 -2.17
CA ASN A 31 -22.09 -30.69 -0.74
C ASN A 31 -20.65 -30.40 -0.32
N LYS A 32 -19.67 -31.18 -0.82
CA LYS A 32 -18.24 -30.91 -0.55
C LYS A 32 -17.79 -29.53 -1.04
N GLU A 33 -18.27 -29.10 -2.21
CA GLU A 33 -17.97 -27.77 -2.74
C GLU A 33 -18.65 -26.67 -1.91
N LYS A 34 -19.91 -26.88 -1.51
CA LYS A 34 -20.65 -25.96 -0.65
C LYS A 34 -19.98 -25.76 0.71
N ASP A 35 -19.45 -26.82 1.31
CA ASP A 35 -18.73 -26.74 2.58
C ASP A 35 -17.42 -25.92 2.47
N GLN A 36 -16.83 -25.82 1.28
CA GLN A 36 -15.64 -25.01 1.01
C GLN A 36 -15.96 -23.53 0.69
N MET A 37 -17.20 -23.22 0.28
CA MET A 37 -17.62 -21.89 -0.15
C MET A 37 -17.36 -20.79 0.91
N PRO A 38 -17.64 -20.97 2.22
CA PRO A 38 -17.38 -19.94 3.22
C PRO A 38 -15.91 -19.54 3.32
N TYR A 39 -15.00 -20.51 3.20
CA TYR A 39 -13.56 -20.24 3.22
C TYR A 39 -13.11 -19.43 1.99
N LEU A 40 -13.65 -19.74 0.81
CA LEU A 40 -13.35 -18.99 -0.41
C LEU A 40 -13.92 -17.57 -0.37
N GLU A 41 -15.10 -17.39 0.24
CA GLU A 41 -15.70 -16.06 0.46
C GLU A 41 -14.87 -15.20 1.41
N ASP A 42 -14.45 -15.75 2.56
CA ASP A 42 -13.58 -15.06 3.51
C ASP A 42 -12.24 -14.68 2.88
N ARG A 43 -11.65 -15.59 2.09
CA ARG A 43 -10.42 -15.30 1.34
C ARG A 43 -10.61 -14.14 0.35
N LYS A 44 -11.68 -14.15 -0.44
CA LYS A 44 -11.98 -13.05 -1.38
C LYS A 44 -12.19 -11.72 -0.67
N ALA A 45 -12.84 -11.72 0.48
CA ALA A 45 -13.03 -10.51 1.28
C ALA A 45 -11.70 -9.94 1.77
N LYS A 46 -10.79 -10.81 2.24
CA LYS A 46 -9.42 -10.42 2.65
C LYS A 46 -8.61 -9.88 1.48
N ASP A 47 -8.64 -10.54 0.32
CA ASP A 47 -7.93 -10.08 -0.87
C ASP A 47 -8.43 -8.68 -1.29
N THR A 48 -9.75 -8.48 -1.32
CA THR A 48 -10.36 -7.16 -1.60
C THR A 48 -9.91 -6.11 -0.58
N GLN A 49 -9.87 -6.45 0.70
CA GLN A 49 -9.40 -5.54 1.74
C GLN A 49 -7.95 -5.12 1.54
N LEU A 50 -7.06 -6.05 1.14
CA LEU A 50 -5.66 -5.75 0.87
C LEU A 50 -5.51 -4.78 -0.32
N GLU A 51 -6.27 -4.97 -1.39
CA GLU A 51 -6.29 -4.06 -2.54
C GLU A 51 -6.67 -2.63 -2.12
N TRP A 52 -7.73 -2.48 -1.31
CA TRP A 52 -8.12 -1.17 -0.77
C TRP A 52 -7.05 -0.52 0.11
N GLN A 53 -6.35 -1.32 0.92
CA GLN A 53 -5.23 -0.82 1.72
C GLN A 53 -4.08 -0.34 0.86
N GLU A 54 -3.77 -1.05 -0.23
CA GLU A 54 -2.72 -0.65 -1.16
C GLU A 54 -3.05 0.67 -1.86
N VAL A 55 -4.27 0.80 -2.41
CA VAL A 55 -4.75 2.05 -3.02
C VAL A 55 -4.69 3.20 -2.02
N ARG A 56 -5.14 2.97 -0.79
CA ARG A 56 -5.09 3.98 0.27
C ARG A 56 -3.66 4.38 0.61
N CYS A 57 -2.73 3.42 0.70
CA CYS A 57 -1.32 3.69 0.93
C CYS A 57 -0.70 4.53 -0.21
N GLN A 58 -1.01 4.23 -1.46
CA GLN A 58 -0.51 4.99 -2.60
C GLN A 58 -1.05 6.42 -2.61
N ASN A 59 -2.33 6.60 -2.30
CA ASN A 59 -2.93 7.93 -2.17
C ASN A 59 -2.26 8.73 -1.06
N TYR A 60 -1.99 8.13 0.11
CA TYR A 60 -1.25 8.82 1.17
C TYR A 60 0.17 9.18 0.75
N LYS A 61 0.91 8.30 0.08
CA LYS A 61 2.25 8.60 -0.43
C LYS A 61 2.23 9.78 -1.40
N ASN A 62 1.29 9.78 -2.34
CA ASN A 62 1.14 10.87 -3.31
C ASN A 62 0.76 12.18 -2.63
N ASN A 63 -0.17 12.15 -1.68
CA ASN A 63 -0.57 13.34 -0.93
C ASN A 63 0.58 13.88 -0.09
N LEU A 64 1.32 13.02 0.61
CA LEU A 64 2.52 13.39 1.36
C LEU A 64 3.55 14.06 0.46
N ARG A 65 3.81 13.49 -0.72
CA ARG A 65 4.72 14.09 -1.70
C ARG A 65 4.23 15.45 -2.16
N ASN A 66 2.96 15.57 -2.54
CA ASN A 66 2.39 16.84 -3.00
C ASN A 66 2.45 17.92 -1.91
N THR A 67 2.11 17.57 -0.67
CA THR A 67 2.22 18.48 0.47
C THR A 67 3.66 18.87 0.74
N TRP A 68 4.59 17.91 0.69
CA TRP A 68 6.01 18.19 0.89
C TRP A 68 6.57 19.09 -0.20
N ASP A 69 6.22 18.84 -1.46
CA ASP A 69 6.63 19.66 -2.61
C ASP A 69 6.07 21.08 -2.51
N ALA A 70 4.81 21.23 -2.08
CA ALA A 70 4.20 22.54 -1.83
C ALA A 70 4.93 23.31 -0.72
N ILE A 71 5.25 22.66 0.40
CA ILE A 71 6.03 23.28 1.49
C ILE A 71 7.44 23.63 1.02
N LYS A 72 8.09 22.75 0.25
CA LYS A 72 9.43 23.00 -0.30
C LYS A 72 9.45 24.15 -1.29
N GLY A 73 8.37 24.37 -2.04
CA GLY A 73 8.23 25.51 -2.93
C GLY A 73 8.27 26.88 -2.23
N LEU A 74 7.95 26.93 -0.93
CA LEU A 74 8.04 28.14 -0.11
C LEU A 74 9.44 28.36 0.51
N ASN A 75 10.32 27.37 0.44
CA ASN A 75 11.63 27.41 1.08
C ASN A 75 12.73 27.86 0.10
N MET A 76 13.67 28.68 0.58
CA MET A 76 14.88 29.07 -0.16
C MET A 76 16.10 28.37 0.43
N HIS A 77 17.02 27.91 -0.44
CA HIS A 77 18.28 27.29 -0.02
C HIS A 77 19.47 28.18 -0.35
N LEU A 78 20.18 28.63 0.68
CA LEU A 78 21.46 29.35 0.54
C LEU A 78 22.61 28.34 0.58
N ILE A 79 23.42 28.30 -0.48
CA ILE A 79 24.54 27.36 -0.65
C ILE A 79 25.85 28.17 -0.75
N GLY A 80 26.97 27.60 -0.29
CA GLY A 80 28.29 28.25 -0.34
C GLY A 80 28.52 29.26 0.79
N VAL A 81 27.66 29.26 1.80
CA VAL A 81 27.77 30.11 2.99
C VAL A 81 28.85 29.56 3.93
N ILE A 82 29.76 30.43 4.38
CA ILE A 82 30.79 30.08 5.37
C ILE A 82 30.13 29.86 6.74
N GLU A 83 30.33 28.67 7.32
CA GLU A 83 29.80 28.33 8.63
C GLU A 83 30.42 29.18 9.76
N GLY A 84 29.59 29.56 10.73
CA GLY A 84 30.03 30.15 12.00
C GLY A 84 30.27 31.65 11.99
N LYS A 85 30.09 32.32 10.85
CA LYS A 85 30.35 33.76 10.72
C LYS A 85 29.20 34.64 11.23
N GLN A 86 27.96 34.27 10.91
CA GLN A 86 26.75 35.01 11.26
C GLN A 86 25.58 34.04 11.45
N ASP A 87 24.55 34.55 12.14
CA ASP A 87 23.24 33.90 12.17
C ASP A 87 22.58 33.91 10.78
N VAL A 88 21.70 32.94 10.51
CA VAL A 88 21.14 32.72 9.17
C VAL A 88 20.19 33.86 8.78
N GLU A 89 19.42 34.40 9.73
CA GLU A 89 18.52 35.53 9.48
C GLU A 89 19.30 36.79 9.11
N GLN A 90 20.33 37.14 9.89
CA GLN A 90 21.18 38.30 9.59
C GLN A 90 21.84 38.17 8.21
N LEU A 91 22.33 36.98 7.86
CA LEU A 91 22.92 36.75 6.54
C LEU A 91 21.89 36.95 5.42
N PHE A 92 20.65 36.51 5.60
CA PHE A 92 19.59 36.73 4.63
C PHE A 92 19.32 38.23 4.43
N GLU A 93 19.22 39.00 5.53
CA GLU A 93 19.02 40.44 5.47
C GLU A 93 20.18 41.15 4.75
N ASP A 94 21.43 40.80 5.08
CA ASP A 94 22.63 41.34 4.45
C ASP A 94 22.63 41.08 2.93
N ILE A 95 22.30 39.85 2.51
CA ILE A 95 22.19 39.48 1.07
C ILE A 95 21.07 40.27 0.39
N MET A 96 19.91 40.38 1.02
CA MET A 96 18.76 41.07 0.44
C MET A 96 19.02 42.57 0.28
N MET A 97 19.69 43.20 1.24
CA MET A 97 20.08 44.61 1.15
C MET A 97 21.20 44.84 0.12
N GLU A 98 22.21 43.96 0.07
CA GLU A 98 23.34 44.11 -0.85
C GLU A 98 22.95 43.84 -2.31
N LYS A 99 22.09 42.83 -2.57
CA LYS A 99 21.79 42.35 -3.92
C LYS A 99 20.39 42.71 -4.43
N PHE A 100 19.41 42.91 -3.55
CA PHE A 100 17.99 43.01 -3.90
C PHE A 100 17.26 44.17 -3.20
N LEU A 101 17.92 45.33 -3.09
CA LEU A 101 17.40 46.50 -2.38
C LEU A 101 15.98 46.92 -2.81
N ASN A 102 15.65 46.85 -4.10
CA ASN A 102 14.31 47.19 -4.60
C ASN A 102 13.25 46.21 -4.08
N LEU A 103 13.57 44.92 -4.06
CA LEU A 103 12.66 43.87 -3.57
C LEU A 103 12.38 44.03 -2.07
N VAL A 104 13.39 44.42 -1.29
CA VAL A 104 13.22 44.74 0.14
C VAL A 104 12.27 45.91 0.33
N LYS A 105 12.42 46.98 -0.45
CA LYS A 105 11.58 48.19 -0.36
C LYS A 105 10.14 47.95 -0.77
N GLU A 106 9.92 47.14 -1.81
CA GLU A 106 8.60 46.95 -2.41
C GLU A 106 7.77 45.85 -1.73
N MET A 107 8.42 44.75 -1.31
CA MET A 107 7.71 43.55 -0.83
C MET A 107 7.90 43.28 0.67
N GLY A 108 8.86 43.92 1.34
CA GLY A 108 9.09 43.72 2.77
C GLY A 108 9.30 42.24 3.16
N ILE A 109 9.98 41.48 2.31
CA ILE A 109 10.17 40.03 2.45
C ILE A 109 10.89 39.73 3.77
N LYS A 110 10.30 38.87 4.59
CA LYS A 110 10.91 38.35 5.82
C LYS A 110 10.77 36.82 5.88
N PRO A 111 11.82 36.09 6.27
CA PRO A 111 11.72 34.67 6.50
C PRO A 111 10.84 34.40 7.71
N GLN A 112 10.03 33.33 7.65
CA GLN A 112 9.31 32.84 8.83
C GLN A 112 10.25 32.08 9.78
N GLU A 113 11.20 31.33 9.21
CA GLU A 113 12.22 30.58 9.92
C GLU A 113 13.47 30.54 9.04
N ALA A 114 14.65 30.70 9.64
CA ALA A 114 15.91 30.49 8.96
C ALA A 114 16.80 29.56 9.80
N GLN A 115 17.23 28.46 9.21
CA GLN A 115 18.07 27.48 9.89
C GLN A 115 19.07 26.86 8.94
N ARG A 116 20.20 26.41 9.51
CA ARG A 116 21.17 25.61 8.76
C ARG A 116 20.67 24.18 8.64
N ILE A 117 20.87 23.57 7.48
CA ILE A 117 20.60 22.14 7.32
C ILE A 117 21.60 21.38 8.20
N PRO A 118 21.13 20.58 9.18
CA PRO A 118 22.03 19.83 10.03
C PRO A 118 22.88 18.85 9.21
N LYS A 119 24.18 18.77 9.52
CA LYS A 119 25.07 17.78 8.89
C LYS A 119 24.58 16.38 9.23
N LYS A 120 24.47 15.50 8.22
CA LYS A 120 24.11 14.10 8.43
C LYS A 120 25.08 13.47 9.43
N GLN A 121 24.57 12.98 10.57
CA GLN A 121 25.33 12.11 11.45
C GLN A 121 25.60 10.79 10.73
N LYS A 122 26.86 10.38 10.64
CA LYS A 122 27.22 9.07 10.10
C LYS A 122 26.80 8.01 11.12
N HIS A 123 25.84 7.16 10.76
CA HIS A 123 25.56 5.95 11.55
C HIS A 123 26.76 5.00 11.44
N LYS A 124 27.30 4.56 12.59
CA LYS A 124 28.27 3.46 12.63
C LYS A 124 27.50 2.17 12.37
N GLU A 125 27.75 1.51 11.25
CA GLU A 125 27.19 0.18 10.96
C GLU A 125 27.76 -0.81 11.99
N ALA A 126 26.91 -1.30 12.90
CA ALA A 126 27.26 -2.43 13.75
C ALA A 126 27.06 -3.71 12.93
N HIS A 127 28.16 -4.31 12.46
CA HIS A 127 28.12 -5.62 11.81
C HIS A 127 27.82 -6.70 12.86
N THR A 128 26.56 -7.10 12.98
CA THR A 128 26.16 -8.27 13.76
C THR A 128 26.56 -9.54 12.98
N LYS A 129 27.64 -10.20 13.37
CA LYS A 129 27.98 -11.56 12.90
C LYS A 129 27.01 -12.54 13.55
N ILE A 130 26.09 -13.10 12.77
CA ILE A 130 25.17 -14.15 13.23
C ILE A 130 25.88 -15.50 13.01
N TYR A 131 26.29 -16.15 14.09
CA TYR A 131 26.72 -17.55 14.05
C TYR A 131 25.47 -18.44 14.01
N HIS A 132 25.41 -19.36 13.04
CA HIS A 132 24.44 -20.44 13.02
C HIS A 132 25.05 -21.65 13.74
N ASN A 133 24.36 -22.15 14.77
CA ASN A 133 24.60 -23.47 15.35
C ASN A 133 23.69 -24.50 14.68
#